data_AF-A0A8J6VR83-F1
#
_entry.id   AF-A0A8J6VR83-F1
#
_cell.length_a   1.000
_cell.length_b   1.000
_cell.length_c   1.000
_cell.angle_alpha   90.00
_cell.angle_beta   90.00
_cell.angle_gamma   90.00
#
_symmetry.space_group_name_H-M   'P 1'
#
loop_
_entity.id
_entity.type
_entity.pdbx_description
1 polymer ?
#
loop_
_entity_poly.entity_id
_entity_poly.type
_entity_poly.pdbx_seq_one_letter_code
_entity_poly.pdbx_strand_id
1 'polypeptide(L)'
;MPKQILKDEEIYIAPGIIGKYEDGNPIAIDEKSGKRLDPKNIDDKIFIYEREVTGWFLDPASALLEGKHRFENSFIVLMICMSYFEGVEQYKTGEQSSNRSRVFFINSVKRMYPKEFQDEELRKLYSKSRCGLFHNGMVKGGVIFSSNFENAIEFQKNGEVIKVNPRLLLKDIKEDFENYIIELRRVGVASCRIARENFDRMFTVLE
;
A
#
# COMPACT_ATOMS: atom_id res chain seq x y z
N MET A 1 -12.65 1.31 0.61
CA MET A 1 -13.00 0.27 1.60
C MET A 1 -13.44 0.97 2.87
N PRO A 2 -14.51 0.50 3.53
CA PRO A 2 -15.02 1.15 4.73
C PRO A 2 -13.92 1.09 5.78
N LYS A 3 -13.32 2.25 6.07
CA LYS A 3 -12.28 2.35 7.08
C LYS A 3 -12.87 2.43 8.48
N GLN A 4 -14.15 2.73 8.64
CA GLN A 4 -14.72 3.12 9.92
C GLN A 4 -15.77 2.14 10.40
N ILE A 5 -15.59 1.59 11.60
CA ILE A 5 -16.58 0.80 12.31
C ILE A 5 -17.84 1.64 12.48
N LEU A 6 -18.98 1.09 12.05
CA LEU A 6 -20.27 1.76 12.11
C LEU A 6 -21.00 1.36 13.40
N LYS A 7 -21.74 2.30 14.00
CA LYS A 7 -22.48 2.07 15.26
C LYS A 7 -23.56 1.01 15.14
N ASP A 8 -24.26 1.02 14.01
CA ASP A 8 -25.49 0.24 13.81
C ASP A 8 -25.31 -0.90 12.80
N GLU A 9 -24.09 -1.14 12.30
CA GLU A 9 -23.79 -2.20 11.35
C GLU A 9 -22.48 -2.92 11.63
N GLU A 10 -22.49 -4.24 11.41
CA GLU A 10 -21.28 -5.05 11.33
C GLU A 10 -20.65 -4.88 9.94
N ILE A 11 -19.35 -4.57 9.90
CA ILE A 11 -18.65 -4.37 8.63
C ILE A 11 -17.32 -5.11 8.59
N TYR A 12 -16.89 -5.50 7.40
CA TYR A 12 -15.53 -6.00 7.18
C TYR A 12 -14.54 -4.83 7.12
N ILE A 13 -13.78 -4.65 8.21
CA ILE A 13 -12.67 -3.69 8.27
C ILE A 13 -11.36 -4.27 7.77
N ALA A 14 -11.27 -5.59 7.63
CA ALA A 14 -10.22 -6.29 6.89
C ALA A 14 -10.73 -7.69 6.50
N PRO A 15 -10.04 -8.42 5.59
CA PRO A 15 -10.39 -9.80 5.25
C PRO A 15 -10.50 -10.72 6.47
N GLY A 16 -11.73 -11.16 6.75
CA GLY A 16 -12.06 -12.00 7.90
C GLY A 16 -11.98 -11.29 9.25
N ILE A 17 -12.00 -9.94 9.27
CA ILE A 17 -12.09 -9.14 10.50
C ILE A 17 -13.34 -8.28 10.43
N ILE A 18 -14.29 -8.56 11.32
CA ILE A 18 -15.52 -7.80 11.48
C ILE A 18 -15.31 -6.72 12.54
N GLY A 19 -15.61 -5.47 12.19
CA GLY A 19 -15.73 -4.36 13.13
C GLY A 19 -17.20 -4.11 13.47
N LYS A 20 -17.49 -3.89 14.75
CA LYS A 20 -18.84 -3.57 15.25
C LYS A 20 -18.82 -2.85 16.59
N TYR A 21 -19.98 -2.38 17.04
CA TYR A 21 -20.16 -1.90 18.40
C TYR A 21 -20.76 -2.99 19.30
N GLU A 22 -20.20 -3.13 20.50
CA GLU A 22 -20.72 -3.97 21.57
C GLU A 22 -20.74 -3.15 22.86
N ASP A 23 -21.91 -3.05 23.52
CA ASP A 23 -22.11 -2.22 24.72
C ASP A 23 -21.60 -0.78 24.56
N GLY A 24 -21.81 -0.18 23.38
CA GLY A 24 -21.38 1.19 23.06
C GLY A 24 -19.88 1.34 22.79
N ASN A 25 -19.10 0.25 22.79
CA ASN A 25 -17.67 0.27 22.50
C ASN A 25 -17.36 -0.37 21.14
N PRO A 26 -16.50 0.26 20.31
CA PRO A 26 -16.07 -0.35 19.07
C PRO A 26 -15.12 -1.51 19.35
N ILE A 27 -15.36 -2.64 18.69
CA ILE A 27 -14.54 -3.84 18.77
C ILE A 27 -14.28 -4.40 17.38
N ALA A 28 -13.24 -5.20 17.26
CA ALA A 28 -13.00 -6.01 16.08
C ALA A 28 -12.87 -7.50 16.45
N ILE A 29 -13.29 -8.39 15.56
CA ILE A 29 -13.26 -9.85 15.76
C ILE A 29 -12.59 -10.47 14.52
N ASP A 30 -11.47 -11.16 14.71
CA ASP A 30 -10.85 -11.97 13.65
C ASP A 30 -11.56 -13.33 13.59
N GLU A 31 -12.43 -13.51 12.59
CA GLU A 31 -13.24 -14.71 12.42
C GLU A 31 -12.40 -15.98 12.24
N LYS A 32 -11.15 -15.83 11.76
CA LYS A 32 -10.24 -16.97 11.57
C LYS A 32 -9.75 -17.56 12.89
N SER A 33 -9.52 -16.73 13.90
CA SER A 33 -8.97 -17.16 15.20
C SER A 33 -9.98 -17.07 16.34
N GLY A 34 -11.11 -16.38 16.13
CA GLY A 34 -12.03 -15.98 17.19
C GLY A 34 -11.47 -14.91 18.14
N LYS A 35 -10.27 -14.36 17.86
CA LYS A 35 -9.64 -13.36 18.71
C LYS A 35 -10.42 -12.05 18.64
N ARG A 36 -10.78 -11.53 19.82
CA ARG A 36 -11.25 -10.15 19.99
C ARG A 36 -10.06 -9.19 19.95
N LEU A 37 -10.16 -8.17 19.12
CA LEU A 37 -9.18 -7.13 18.87
C LEU A 37 -9.71 -5.79 19.40
N ASP A 38 -8.84 -5.01 20.02
CA ASP A 38 -9.13 -3.65 20.44
C ASP A 38 -8.67 -2.64 19.36
N PRO A 39 -9.59 -1.98 18.62
CA PRO A 39 -9.23 -1.02 17.58
C PRO A 39 -8.52 0.24 18.10
N LYS A 40 -8.44 0.43 19.42
CA LYS A 40 -7.64 1.50 20.06
C LYS A 40 -6.23 1.04 20.43
N ASN A 41 -6.00 -0.27 20.53
CA ASN A 41 -4.69 -0.83 20.83
C ASN A 41 -3.82 -0.84 19.57
N ILE A 42 -2.60 -0.30 19.66
CA ILE A 42 -1.69 -0.17 18.51
C ILE A 42 -1.28 -1.53 17.91
N ASP A 43 -1.10 -2.58 18.71
CA ASP A 43 -0.67 -3.89 18.19
C ASP A 43 -1.81 -4.57 17.43
N ASP A 44 -3.05 -4.42 17.90
CA ASP A 44 -4.23 -4.87 17.17
C ASP A 44 -4.50 -4.01 15.92
N LYS A 45 -4.26 -2.69 15.96
CA LYS A 45 -4.27 -1.83 14.76
C LYS A 45 -3.27 -2.29 13.71
N ILE A 46 -2.04 -2.60 14.11
CA ILE A 46 -1.00 -3.13 13.19
C ILE A 46 -1.46 -4.45 12.57
N PHE A 47 -2.08 -5.33 13.36
CA PHE A 47 -2.63 -6.59 12.87
C PHE A 47 -3.77 -6.39 11.85
N ILE A 48 -4.71 -5.48 12.12
CA ILE A 48 -5.80 -5.15 11.20
C ILE A 48 -5.22 -4.58 9.90
N TYR A 49 -4.31 -3.59 9.99
CA TYR A 49 -3.68 -2.97 8.84
C TYR A 49 -2.90 -3.96 7.97
N GLU A 50 -2.13 -4.87 8.58
CA GLU A 50 -1.45 -5.93 7.84
C GLU A 50 -2.47 -6.79 7.07
N ARG A 51 -3.58 -7.16 7.71
CA ARG A 51 -4.65 -7.96 7.08
C ARG A 51 -5.34 -7.19 5.94
N GLU A 52 -5.58 -5.89 6.11
CA GLU A 52 -6.13 -5.03 5.05
C GLU A 52 -5.23 -5.02 3.82
N VAL A 53 -3.96 -4.67 3.98
CA VAL A 53 -3.03 -4.50 2.85
C VAL A 53 -2.75 -5.84 2.17
N THR A 54 -2.48 -6.90 2.95
CA THR A 54 -2.20 -8.22 2.38
C THR A 54 -3.43 -8.80 1.68
N GLY A 55 -4.55 -8.95 2.39
CA GLY A 55 -5.67 -9.70 1.87
C GLY A 55 -6.56 -8.95 0.87
N TRP A 56 -6.60 -7.61 0.91
CA TRP A 56 -7.35 -6.84 -0.10
C TRP A 56 -6.50 -6.42 -1.31
N PHE A 57 -5.18 -6.31 -1.17
CA PHE A 57 -4.31 -5.81 -2.26
C PHE A 57 -3.23 -6.81 -2.69
N LEU A 58 -2.30 -7.16 -1.81
CA LEU A 58 -1.06 -7.85 -2.21
C LEU A 58 -1.28 -9.32 -2.59
N ASP A 59 -2.14 -10.03 -1.86
CA ASP A 59 -2.48 -11.43 -2.15
C ASP A 59 -3.32 -11.55 -3.42
N PRO A 60 -4.40 -10.75 -3.62
CA PRO A 60 -5.10 -10.70 -4.90
C PRO A 60 -4.17 -10.34 -6.07
N ALA A 61 -3.27 -9.37 -5.90
CA ALA A 61 -2.30 -9.00 -6.94
C ALA A 61 -1.37 -10.16 -7.30
N SER A 62 -0.95 -10.95 -6.31
CA SER A 62 -0.12 -12.15 -6.52
C SER A 62 -0.88 -13.19 -7.33
N ALA A 63 -2.13 -13.50 -6.93
CA ALA A 63 -2.98 -14.47 -7.61
C ALA A 63 -3.28 -14.08 -9.07
N LEU A 64 -3.47 -12.78 -9.33
CA LEU A 64 -3.69 -12.24 -10.67
C LEU A 64 -2.53 -12.55 -11.63
N LEU A 65 -1.30 -12.68 -11.13
CA LEU A 65 -0.11 -13.00 -11.93
C LEU A 65 0.11 -14.51 -12.17
N GLU A 66 -0.60 -15.38 -11.45
CA GLU A 66 -0.42 -16.85 -11.51
C GLU A 66 -1.35 -17.52 -12.54
N GLY A 67 -2.31 -16.78 -13.11
CA GLY A 67 -3.35 -17.31 -13.99
C GLY A 67 -3.03 -17.32 -15.49
N LYS A 68 -3.99 -17.83 -16.28
CA LYS A 68 -3.94 -17.86 -17.75
C LYS A 68 -3.89 -16.47 -18.39
N HIS A 69 -4.49 -15.46 -17.74
CA HIS A 69 -4.58 -14.07 -18.21
C HIS A 69 -3.53 -13.16 -17.56
N ARG A 70 -2.34 -13.69 -17.25
CA ARG A 70 -1.31 -12.95 -16.50
C ARG A 70 -0.89 -11.63 -17.16
N PHE A 71 -0.90 -11.56 -18.50
CA PHE A 71 -0.50 -10.35 -19.22
C PHE A 71 -1.55 -9.24 -19.07
N GLU A 72 -2.82 -9.57 -19.30
CA GLU A 72 -3.95 -8.66 -19.14
C GLU A 72 -4.08 -8.20 -17.68
N ASN A 73 -3.94 -9.15 -16.75
CA ASN A 73 -3.98 -8.90 -15.32
C ASN A 73 -2.80 -8.03 -14.84
N SER A 74 -1.67 -8.03 -15.55
CA SER A 74 -0.49 -7.21 -15.19
C SER A 74 -0.80 -5.71 -15.16
N PHE A 75 -1.80 -5.26 -15.94
CA PHE A 75 -2.26 -3.89 -15.91
C PHE A 75 -2.99 -3.54 -14.60
N ILE A 76 -3.82 -4.45 -14.09
CA ILE A 76 -4.51 -4.31 -12.80
C ILE A 76 -3.48 -4.35 -11.66
N VAL A 77 -2.51 -5.27 -11.74
CA VAL A 77 -1.41 -5.36 -10.77
C VAL A 77 -0.60 -4.08 -10.76
N LEU A 78 -0.30 -3.48 -11.91
CA LEU A 78 0.35 -2.17 -11.99
C LEU A 78 -0.44 -1.10 -11.24
N MET A 79 -1.76 -1.06 -11.39
CA MET A 79 -2.62 -0.11 -10.67
C MET A 79 -2.55 -0.32 -9.14
N ILE A 80 -2.57 -1.57 -8.68
CA ILE A 80 -2.39 -1.91 -7.26
C ILE A 80 -1.02 -1.42 -6.77
N CYS A 81 0.06 -1.73 -7.49
CA CYS A 81 1.40 -1.28 -7.14
C CYS A 81 1.50 0.25 -7.07
N MET A 82 0.87 0.98 -7.99
CA MET A 82 0.88 2.44 -7.99
C MET A 82 0.11 3.05 -6.80
N SER A 83 -0.90 2.35 -6.27
CA SER A 83 -1.64 2.80 -5.07
C SER A 83 -0.82 2.70 -3.78
N TYR A 84 0.13 1.77 -3.72
CA TYR A 84 0.92 1.47 -2.52
C TYR A 84 1.78 2.67 -2.10
N PHE A 85 2.51 3.26 -3.04
CA PHE A 85 3.59 4.21 -2.75
C PHE A 85 3.15 5.40 -1.88
N GLU A 86 2.06 6.06 -2.28
CA GLU A 86 1.54 7.21 -1.53
C GLU A 86 0.90 6.78 -0.19
N GLY A 87 0.21 5.64 -0.19
CA GLY A 87 -0.48 5.12 1.00
C GLY A 87 0.51 4.78 2.12
N VAL A 88 1.50 3.94 1.84
CA VAL A 88 2.48 3.51 2.86
C VAL A 88 3.29 4.68 3.41
N GLU A 89 3.61 5.67 2.57
CA GLU A 89 4.42 6.81 2.99
C GLU A 89 3.68 7.69 3.99
N GLN A 90 2.35 7.81 3.87
CA GLN A 90 1.53 8.51 4.87
C GLN A 90 1.62 7.82 6.24
N TYR A 91 1.50 6.50 6.29
CA TYR A 91 1.63 5.74 7.54
C TYR A 91 3.04 5.81 8.13
N LYS A 92 4.09 5.75 7.29
CA LYS A 92 5.48 5.85 7.73
C LYS A 92 5.84 7.22 8.29
N THR A 93 5.35 8.30 7.68
CA THR A 93 5.65 9.68 8.09
C THR A 93 4.69 10.22 9.15
N GLY A 94 3.52 9.61 9.31
CA GLY A 94 2.50 10.10 10.23
C GLY A 94 1.83 11.38 9.74
N GLU A 95 1.84 11.61 8.42
CA GLU A 95 1.36 12.81 7.77
C GLU A 95 0.37 12.48 6.65
N GLN A 96 -0.61 13.37 6.43
CA GLN A 96 -1.50 13.28 5.28
C GLN A 96 -0.83 13.79 4.00
N SER A 97 -1.10 13.11 2.89
CA SER A 97 -0.60 13.49 1.56
C SER A 97 -1.47 14.53 0.85
N SER A 98 -2.51 15.08 1.49
CA SER A 98 -3.40 16.11 0.92
C SER A 98 -2.59 17.26 0.30
N ASN A 99 -2.82 17.53 -0.99
CA ASN A 99 -2.06 18.49 -1.82
C ASN A 99 -0.56 18.21 -1.97
N ARG A 100 -0.08 17.06 -1.49
CA ARG A 100 1.32 16.61 -1.51
C ARG A 100 1.49 15.19 -2.06
N SER A 101 0.47 14.59 -2.68
CA SER A 101 0.48 13.23 -3.24
C SER A 101 1.75 12.89 -4.04
N ARG A 102 2.19 13.82 -4.89
CA ARG A 102 3.43 13.66 -5.67
C ARG A 102 4.67 13.50 -4.79
N VAL A 103 4.78 14.28 -3.72
CA VAL A 103 5.93 14.26 -2.82
C VAL A 103 5.98 12.92 -2.08
N PHE A 104 4.85 12.47 -1.54
CA PHE A 104 4.74 11.19 -0.83
C PHE A 104 5.06 10.01 -1.76
N PHE A 105 4.51 10.03 -2.98
CA PHE A 105 4.83 9.03 -3.99
C PHE A 105 6.34 8.98 -4.28
N ILE A 106 6.96 10.13 -4.57
CA ILE A 106 8.40 10.20 -4.90
C ILE A 106 9.26 9.73 -3.72
N ASN A 107 8.94 10.16 -2.51
CA ASN A 107 9.69 9.77 -1.30
C ASN A 107 9.63 8.26 -1.08
N SER A 108 8.46 7.65 -1.25
CA SER A 108 8.27 6.21 -1.14
C SER A 108 9.12 5.44 -2.15
N VAL A 109 9.13 5.87 -3.43
CA VAL A 109 9.97 5.24 -4.45
C VAL A 109 11.46 5.42 -4.14
N LYS A 110 11.90 6.62 -3.73
CA LYS A 110 13.31 6.86 -3.35
C LYS A 110 13.76 6.02 -2.16
N ARG A 111 12.85 5.74 -1.23
CA ARG A 111 13.11 4.89 -0.06
C ARG A 111 13.31 3.43 -0.45
N MET A 112 12.52 2.93 -1.40
CA MET A 112 12.65 1.56 -1.93
C MET A 112 13.83 1.39 -2.88
N TYR A 113 14.18 2.43 -3.65
CA TYR A 113 15.24 2.40 -4.66
C TYR A 113 16.25 3.55 -4.42
N PRO A 114 17.07 3.48 -3.33
CA PRO A 114 17.93 4.59 -2.95
C PRO A 114 18.95 4.93 -4.03
N LYS A 115 18.93 6.19 -4.49
CA LYS A 115 19.86 6.76 -5.49
C LYS A 115 19.78 6.11 -6.88
N GLU A 116 18.76 5.31 -7.17
CA GLU A 116 18.61 4.65 -8.47
C GLU A 116 18.04 5.59 -9.55
N PHE A 117 17.14 6.50 -9.14
CA PHE A 117 16.37 7.34 -10.07
C PHE A 117 16.52 8.84 -9.78
N GLN A 118 16.44 9.64 -10.84
CA GLN A 118 16.42 11.10 -10.75
C GLN A 118 15.02 11.62 -10.39
N ASP A 119 14.94 12.78 -9.73
CA ASP A 119 13.65 13.39 -9.36
C ASP A 119 12.72 13.61 -10.55
N GLU A 120 13.28 13.96 -11.71
CA GLU A 120 12.50 14.20 -12.92
C GLU A 120 11.87 12.91 -13.46
N GLU A 121 12.59 11.80 -13.40
CA GLU A 121 12.07 10.47 -13.78
C GLU A 121 10.91 10.07 -12.87
N LEU A 122 11.05 10.29 -11.57
CA LEU A 122 10.01 9.97 -10.59
C LEU A 122 8.77 10.89 -10.74
N ARG A 123 8.94 12.16 -11.12
CA ARG A 123 7.83 13.05 -11.49
C ARG A 123 7.08 12.55 -12.72
N LYS A 124 7.81 12.03 -13.72
CA LYS A 124 7.21 11.41 -14.91
C LYS A 124 6.49 10.11 -14.56
N LEU A 125 7.07 9.25 -13.73
CA LEU A 125 6.40 8.03 -13.22
C LEU A 125 5.09 8.37 -12.50
N TYR A 126 5.12 9.34 -11.58
CA TYR A 126 3.92 9.79 -10.87
C TYR A 126 2.84 10.31 -11.84
N SER A 127 3.21 11.23 -12.74
CA SER A 127 2.25 11.89 -13.63
C SER A 127 1.71 11.00 -14.74
N LYS A 128 2.53 10.08 -15.28
CA LYS A 128 2.17 9.19 -16.38
C LYS A 128 1.52 7.89 -15.90
N SER A 129 1.99 7.30 -14.80
CA SER A 129 1.44 6.06 -14.25
C SER A 129 0.35 6.35 -13.23
N ARG A 130 0.69 6.79 -12.01
CA ARG A 130 -0.28 7.00 -10.91
C ARG A 130 -1.42 7.93 -11.35
N CYS A 131 -1.14 9.17 -11.76
CA CYS A 131 -2.21 10.09 -12.17
C CYS A 131 -2.98 9.60 -13.40
N GLY A 132 -2.31 8.95 -14.36
CA GLY A 132 -3.01 8.35 -15.50
C GLY A 132 -4.03 7.29 -15.06
N LEU A 133 -3.57 6.28 -14.33
CA LEU A 133 -4.38 5.16 -13.88
C LEU A 133 -5.57 5.60 -13.02
N PHE A 134 -5.37 6.53 -12.09
CA PHE A 134 -6.43 6.92 -11.14
C PHE A 134 -7.37 8.03 -11.61
N HIS A 135 -7.01 8.80 -12.66
CA HIS A 135 -7.90 9.84 -13.20
C HIS A 135 -8.49 9.48 -14.57
N ASN A 136 -7.79 8.67 -15.36
CA ASN A 136 -8.18 8.34 -16.73
C ASN A 136 -8.43 6.83 -16.93
N GLY A 137 -8.20 6.00 -15.90
CA GLY A 137 -8.25 4.53 -16.03
C GLY A 137 -7.12 3.93 -16.87
N MET A 138 -6.19 4.75 -17.38
CA MET A 138 -5.15 4.38 -18.33
C MET A 138 -3.84 5.10 -18.03
N VAL A 139 -2.70 4.43 -18.24
CA VAL A 139 -1.39 5.10 -18.20
C VAL A 139 -1.28 6.14 -19.33
N LYS A 140 -0.53 7.22 -19.11
CA LYS A 140 -0.23 8.20 -20.16
C LYS A 140 0.92 7.73 -21.05
N GLY A 141 1.06 8.37 -22.21
CA GLY A 141 2.04 8.01 -23.23
C GLY A 141 3.46 7.80 -22.69
N GLY A 142 4.10 6.72 -23.14
CA GLY A 142 5.47 6.34 -22.78
C GLY A 142 5.58 5.30 -21.67
N VAL A 143 4.50 4.94 -20.98
CA VAL A 143 4.52 3.83 -20.02
C VAL A 143 4.22 2.51 -20.73
N ILE A 144 5.12 1.55 -20.63
CA ILE A 144 4.95 0.18 -21.13
C ILE A 144 5.23 -0.82 -20.03
N PHE A 145 4.57 -1.98 -20.07
CA PHE A 145 4.73 -3.00 -19.04
C PHE A 145 4.93 -4.38 -19.64
N SER A 146 5.76 -5.18 -18.97
CA SER A 146 6.02 -6.57 -19.32
C SER A 146 6.67 -7.30 -18.15
N SER A 147 6.26 -8.54 -17.90
CA SER A 147 6.94 -9.39 -16.90
C SER A 147 8.33 -9.86 -17.34
N ASN A 148 8.74 -9.59 -18.58
CA ASN A 148 10.03 -9.98 -19.14
C ASN A 148 11.11 -8.90 -19.01
N PHE A 149 10.78 -7.69 -18.52
CA PHE A 149 11.81 -6.67 -18.27
C PHE A 149 12.69 -7.07 -17.08
N GLU A 150 13.97 -6.76 -17.14
CA GLU A 150 14.95 -7.19 -16.12
C GLU A 150 14.79 -6.44 -14.79
N ASN A 151 14.33 -5.19 -14.84
CA ASN A 151 14.16 -4.31 -13.68
C ASN A 151 12.68 -4.07 -13.37
N ALA A 152 12.37 -3.82 -12.09
CA ALA A 152 11.03 -3.44 -11.66
C ALA A 152 10.55 -2.14 -12.33
N ILE A 153 11.44 -1.15 -12.40
CA ILE A 153 11.23 0.13 -13.07
C ILE A 153 12.51 0.46 -13.85
N GLU A 154 12.37 0.80 -15.13
CA GLU A 154 13.48 1.26 -15.96
C GLU A 154 13.05 2.51 -16.72
N PHE A 155 13.85 3.56 -16.60
CA PHE A 155 13.66 4.81 -17.33
C PHE A 155 14.57 4.84 -18.55
N GLN A 156 13.98 5.18 -19.70
CA GLN A 156 14.72 5.40 -20.94
C GLN A 156 14.44 6.79 -21.49
N LYS A 157 15.41 7.35 -22.21
CA LYS A 157 15.30 8.68 -22.82
C LYS A 157 14.84 9.73 -21.79
N ASN A 158 15.48 9.76 -20.61
CA ASN A 158 15.16 10.67 -19.51
C ASN A 158 13.67 10.61 -19.08
N GLY A 159 13.13 9.40 -18.95
CA GLY A 159 11.74 9.14 -18.55
C GLY A 159 10.68 9.39 -19.61
N GLU A 160 11.06 9.57 -20.88
CA GLU A 160 10.07 9.57 -21.97
C GLU A 160 9.45 8.19 -22.16
N VAL A 161 10.25 7.13 -22.00
CA VAL A 161 9.75 5.75 -21.92
C VAL A 161 10.02 5.22 -20.52
N ILE A 162 8.98 4.71 -19.89
CA ILE A 162 9.00 4.10 -18.56
C ILE A 162 8.58 2.65 -18.73
N LYS A 163 9.53 1.74 -18.56
CA LYS A 163 9.28 0.31 -18.54
C LYS A 163 8.99 -0.10 -17.11
N VAL A 164 7.91 -0.84 -16.91
CA VAL A 164 7.57 -1.40 -15.61
C VAL A 164 7.45 -2.90 -15.73
N ASN A 165 8.09 -3.65 -14.85
CA ASN A 165 7.81 -5.06 -14.65
C ASN A 165 6.85 -5.21 -13.47
N PRO A 166 5.54 -5.47 -13.69
CA PRO A 166 4.58 -5.51 -12.58
C PRO A 166 4.84 -6.67 -11.62
N ARG A 167 5.49 -7.75 -12.07
CA ARG A 167 5.84 -8.90 -11.22
C ARG A 167 6.98 -8.57 -10.26
N LEU A 168 8.06 -7.96 -10.78
CA LEU A 168 9.19 -7.55 -9.95
C LEU A 168 8.77 -6.39 -9.03
N LEU A 169 8.04 -5.42 -9.55
CA LEU A 169 7.53 -4.31 -8.74
C LEU A 169 6.63 -4.79 -7.59
N LEU A 170 5.73 -5.74 -7.84
CA LEU A 170 4.91 -6.33 -6.78
C LEU A 170 5.76 -7.05 -5.74
N LYS A 171 6.79 -7.78 -6.17
CA LYS A 171 7.73 -8.44 -5.25
C LYS A 171 8.40 -7.42 -4.33
N ASP A 172 8.95 -6.34 -4.90
CA ASP A 172 9.66 -5.31 -4.14
C ASP A 172 8.72 -4.58 -3.17
N ILE A 173 7.47 -4.35 -3.57
CA ILE A 173 6.43 -3.78 -2.69
C ILE A 173 6.08 -4.72 -1.53
N LYS A 174 5.96 -6.03 -1.77
CA LYS A 174 5.70 -7.01 -0.70
C LYS A 174 6.82 -7.03 0.32
N GLU A 175 8.07 -7.01 -0.15
CA GLU A 175 9.25 -6.95 0.72
C GLU A 175 9.30 -5.65 1.53
N ASP A 176 9.04 -4.50 0.88
CA ASP A 176 8.97 -3.21 1.56
C ASP A 176 7.89 -3.17 2.65
N PHE A 177 6.72 -3.73 2.35
CA PHE A 177 5.60 -3.78 3.27
C PHE A 177 5.89 -4.70 4.46
N GLU A 178 6.43 -5.89 4.21
CA GLU A 178 6.83 -6.83 5.26
C GLU A 178 7.85 -6.21 6.20
N ASN A 179 8.88 -5.55 5.66
CA ASN A 179 9.87 -4.81 6.43
C ASN A 179 9.24 -3.71 7.29
N TYR A 180 8.23 -3.00 6.77
CA TYR A 180 7.50 -2.01 7.55
C TYR A 180 6.69 -2.63 8.69
N ILE A 181 6.03 -3.77 8.47
CA ILE A 181 5.31 -4.47 9.54
C ILE A 181 6.28 -4.98 10.63
N ILE A 182 7.45 -5.49 10.24
CA ILE A 182 8.52 -5.87 11.18
C ILE A 182 8.97 -4.66 12.00
N GLU A 183 9.19 -3.51 11.34
CA GLU A 183 9.54 -2.25 11.99
C GLU A 183 8.46 -1.83 13.00
N LEU A 184 7.19 -1.92 12.64
CA LEU A 184 6.06 -1.59 13.52
C LEU A 184 5.95 -2.55 14.71
N ARG A 185 6.24 -3.84 14.55
CA ARG A 185 6.16 -4.83 15.65
C ARG A 185 7.33 -4.77 16.61
N ARG A 186 8.44 -4.13 16.23
CA ARG A 186 9.66 -4.11 17.05
C ARG A 186 9.59 -3.08 18.17
N VAL A 187 9.48 -3.55 19.40
CA VAL A 187 9.48 -2.72 20.60
C VAL A 187 10.92 -2.50 21.11
N GLY A 188 11.20 -1.33 21.70
CA GLY A 188 12.48 -1.03 22.36
C GLY A 188 13.56 -0.42 21.47
N VAL A 189 13.30 -0.21 20.18
CA VAL A 189 14.20 0.49 19.26
C VAL A 189 13.65 1.88 18.96
N ALA A 190 14.46 2.93 19.10
CA ALA A 190 13.99 4.32 19.01
C ALA A 190 13.37 4.68 17.64
N SER A 191 13.96 4.23 16.53
CA SER A 191 13.39 4.44 15.18
C SER A 191 12.05 3.72 15.02
N CYS A 192 11.94 2.49 15.50
CA CYS A 192 10.68 1.73 15.49
C CYS A 192 9.60 2.41 16.35
N ARG A 193 9.98 3.08 17.45
CA ARG A 193 9.03 3.88 18.26
C ARG A 193 8.43 5.02 17.43
N ILE A 194 9.24 5.76 16.68
CA ILE A 194 8.76 6.84 15.80
C ILE A 194 7.84 6.28 14.72
N ALA A 195 8.21 5.18 14.08
CA ALA A 195 7.37 4.53 13.07
C ALA A 195 6.00 4.11 13.64
N ARG A 196 5.98 3.57 14.87
CA ARG A 196 4.76 3.19 15.60
C ARG A 196 3.88 4.40 15.93
N GLU A 197 4.47 5.48 16.44
CA GLU A 197 3.74 6.73 16.74
C GLU A 197 3.15 7.36 15.47
N ASN A 198 3.91 7.37 14.37
CA ASN A 198 3.45 7.86 13.08
C ASN A 198 2.28 7.01 12.54
N PHE A 199 2.42 5.68 12.61
CA PHE A 199 1.36 4.76 12.23
C PHE A 199 0.09 4.97 13.06
N ASP A 200 0.20 5.02 14.38
CA ASP A 200 -0.95 5.12 15.28
C ASP A 200 -1.73 6.44 15.10
N ARG A 201 -1.02 7.52 14.75
CA ARG A 201 -1.62 8.81 14.39
C ARG A 201 -2.44 8.75 13.10
N MET A 202 -2.01 7.94 12.13
CA MET A 202 -2.60 7.88 10.79
C MET A 202 -3.63 6.77 10.64
N PHE A 203 -3.45 5.66 11.34
CA PHE A 203 -4.34 4.51 11.26
C PHE A 203 -5.42 4.59 12.34
N THR A 204 -6.65 4.74 11.88
CA THR A 204 -7.84 4.61 12.71
C THR A 204 -8.91 3.86 11.92
N VAL A 205 -9.62 3.00 12.63
CA VAL A 205 -10.90 2.44 12.17
C VAL A 205 -12.10 3.02 12.90
N LEU A 206 -11.87 4.11 13.61
CA LEU A 206 -12.84 4.82 14.43
C LEU A 206 -13.11 6.20 13.83
N GLU A 207 -14.25 6.77 14.16
CA GLU A 207 -14.63 8.15 13.86
C GLU A 207 -13.87 9.16 14.74
#